data_AF-A0AAD9RT29-F1
#
_entry.id   AF-A0AAD9RT29-F1
#
_cell.length_a   1.000
_cell.length_b   1.000
_cell.length_c   1.000
_cell.angle_alpha   90.00
_cell.angle_beta   90.00
_cell.angle_gamma   90.00
#
_symmetry.space_group_name_H-M   'P 1'
#
loop_
_entity.id
_entity.type
_entity.pdbx_description
1 polymer ?
#
loop_
_entity_poly.entity_id
_entity_poly.type
_entity_poly.pdbx_seq_one_letter_code
_entity_poly.pdbx_strand_id
1 'polypeptide(L)'
;MNPQGTVPLLQDRDYYVWDSHAISGYLVHEYGKSDILYPKDSKKRALVDQRLHFDTGTLYPEFRNIVYPVIGGEKIITKEKVDRVENAYKTLDSILANSKTKWLVGDEITIADLCNVSTMSTLELFIPTSGKYPHLENWLRSCKNEIPGYAEMNQRGLIKLIDYVKMLLTYTQGQLLYGKGFRADIVVRKSRLLLEWLVRSRLTLRFNNQWLLYLLDLKTLKQNLEDHANSDVTASALCNRCNQSIRKLRNSYRP
;
A
#
# COMPACT_ATOMS: atom_id res chain seq x y z
N MET A 1 12.56 21.01 -5.68
CA MET A 1 12.62 19.97 -4.65
C MET A 1 12.48 18.58 -5.26
N ASN A 2 11.36 18.25 -5.92
CA ASN A 2 11.28 17.07 -6.81
C ASN A 2 11.04 17.54 -8.26
N PRO A 3 12.06 17.53 -9.15
CA PRO A 3 11.89 17.94 -10.55
C PRO A 3 11.00 16.97 -11.35
N GLN A 4 10.86 15.72 -10.90
CA GLN A 4 10.03 14.71 -11.55
C GLN A 4 8.53 14.91 -11.24
N GLY A 5 8.18 15.71 -10.23
CA GLY A 5 6.79 16.04 -9.90
C GLY A 5 5.95 14.84 -9.42
N THR A 6 6.62 13.79 -8.93
CA THR A 6 5.99 12.54 -8.49
C THR A 6 5.80 12.48 -6.98
N VAL A 7 4.87 11.64 -6.55
CA VAL A 7 4.80 11.15 -5.18
C VAL A 7 5.25 9.68 -5.15
N PRO A 8 5.95 9.26 -4.09
CA PRO A 8 6.25 10.03 -2.89
C PRO A 8 7.55 10.83 -2.97
N LEU A 9 7.61 11.89 -2.15
CA LEU A 9 8.81 12.66 -1.85
C LEU A 9 9.02 12.61 -0.32
N LEU A 10 10.14 12.03 0.10
CA LEU A 10 10.60 12.10 1.48
C LEU A 10 11.48 13.35 1.62
N GLN A 11 11.15 14.17 2.61
CA GLN A 11 12.07 15.16 3.15
C GLN A 11 12.57 14.68 4.51
N ASP A 12 13.88 14.66 4.65
CA ASP A 12 14.55 14.37 5.90
C ASP A 12 15.57 15.46 6.23
N ARG A 13 15.13 16.44 7.03
CA ARG A 13 15.85 17.70 7.25
C ARG A 13 16.09 18.44 5.92
N ASP A 14 17.34 18.57 5.51
CA ASP A 14 17.83 19.18 4.27
C ASP A 14 18.02 18.15 3.13
N TYR A 15 17.86 16.86 3.41
CA TYR A 15 17.90 15.80 2.40
C TYR A 15 16.52 15.53 1.78
N TYR A 16 16.52 15.33 0.47
CA TYR A 16 15.32 15.03 -0.31
C TYR A 16 15.56 13.82 -1.19
N VAL A 17 14.64 12.85 -1.12
CA VAL A 17 14.64 11.68 -1.98
C VAL A 17 13.22 11.34 -2.41
N TRP A 18 13.05 10.99 -3.67
CA TRP A 18 11.79 10.48 -4.25
C TRP A 18 12.05 9.09 -4.83
N ASP A 19 10.98 8.39 -5.20
CA ASP A 19 10.92 6.95 -5.47
C ASP A 19 10.69 6.11 -4.20
N SER A 20 9.58 5.36 -4.18
CA SER A 20 9.15 4.58 -3.01
C SER A 20 10.13 3.46 -2.64
N HIS A 21 10.81 2.85 -3.61
CA HIS A 21 11.76 1.77 -3.36
C HIS A 21 13.05 2.34 -2.78
N ALA A 22 13.55 3.43 -3.36
CA ALA A 22 14.72 4.14 -2.83
C ALA A 22 14.47 4.66 -1.40
N ILE A 23 13.30 5.27 -1.17
CA ILE A 23 12.87 5.72 0.16
C ILE A 23 12.83 4.56 1.16
N SER A 24 12.28 3.41 0.77
CA SER A 24 12.18 2.24 1.65
C SER A 24 13.57 1.74 2.07
N GLY A 25 14.50 1.62 1.12
CA GLY A 25 15.88 1.25 1.40
C GLY A 25 16.60 2.26 2.30
N TYR A 26 16.44 3.55 2.03
CA TYR A 26 17.01 4.65 2.85
C TYR A 26 16.52 4.57 4.29
N LEU A 27 15.23 4.38 4.51
CA LEU A 27 14.66 4.40 5.86
C LEU A 27 15.06 3.19 6.69
N VAL A 28 15.21 2.01 6.08
CA VAL A 28 15.79 0.85 6.77
C VAL A 28 17.27 1.11 7.08
N HIS A 29 18.02 1.72 6.17
CA HIS A 29 19.44 2.00 6.38
C HIS A 29 19.70 3.00 7.51
N GLU A 30 18.96 4.12 7.53
CA GLU A 30 19.17 5.22 8.48
C GLU A 30 18.52 4.96 9.85
N TYR A 31 17.35 4.33 9.86
CA TYR A 31 16.51 4.24 11.07
C TYR A 31 16.20 2.80 11.51
N GLY A 32 16.55 1.80 10.70
CA GLY A 32 16.32 0.40 11.02
C GLY A 32 17.11 -0.01 12.26
N LYS A 33 16.41 -0.58 13.26
CA LYS A 33 17.04 -1.22 14.43
C LYS A 33 17.74 -2.54 14.07
N SER A 34 17.36 -3.13 12.95
CA SER A 34 17.95 -4.33 12.36
C SER A 34 18.02 -4.18 10.85
N ASP A 35 18.84 -5.00 10.20
CA ASP A 35 18.94 -5.06 8.74
C ASP A 35 18.04 -6.14 8.11
N ILE A 36 17.16 -6.78 8.89
CA ILE A 36 16.28 -7.87 8.42
C ILE A 36 15.46 -7.43 7.19
N LEU A 37 14.84 -6.25 7.25
CA LEU A 37 14.01 -5.72 6.16
C LEU A 37 14.82 -5.42 4.89
N TYR A 38 16.11 -5.10 5.02
CA TYR A 38 17.00 -4.81 3.92
C TYR A 38 18.46 -5.21 4.25
N PRO A 39 18.80 -6.50 4.09
CA PRO A 39 20.03 -7.09 4.62
C PRO A 39 21.29 -6.38 4.14
N LYS A 40 22.32 -6.27 4.97
CA LYS A 40 23.63 -5.73 4.55
C LYS A 40 24.46 -6.75 3.75
N ASP A 41 24.18 -8.04 3.92
CA ASP A 41 24.80 -9.09 3.11
C ASP A 41 24.51 -8.86 1.62
N SER A 42 25.57 -8.76 0.83
CA SER A 42 25.49 -8.39 -0.59
C SER A 42 24.62 -9.34 -1.42
N LYS A 43 24.67 -10.65 -1.15
CA LYS A 43 23.92 -11.65 -1.91
C LYS A 43 22.44 -11.61 -1.56
N LYS A 44 22.11 -11.53 -0.27
CA LYS A 44 20.72 -11.37 0.19
C LYS A 44 20.12 -10.04 -0.31
N ARG A 45 20.90 -8.96 -0.23
CA ARG A 45 20.49 -7.64 -0.74
C ARG A 45 20.20 -7.67 -2.23
N ALA A 46 21.07 -8.30 -3.03
CA ALA A 46 20.86 -8.44 -4.47
C ALA A 46 19.55 -9.17 -4.81
N LEU A 47 19.14 -10.17 -4.01
CA LEU A 47 17.84 -10.83 -4.18
C LEU A 47 16.67 -9.90 -3.83
N VAL A 48 16.79 -9.09 -2.76
CA VAL A 48 15.78 -8.07 -2.43
C VAL A 48 15.68 -7.05 -3.55
N ASP A 49 16.79 -6.48 -3.99
CA ASP A 49 16.85 -5.50 -5.09
C ASP A 49 16.27 -6.08 -6.38
N GLN A 50 16.55 -7.36 -6.69
CA GLN A 50 15.94 -8.04 -7.83
C GLN A 50 14.41 -8.04 -7.76
N ARG A 51 13.81 -8.19 -6.58
CA ARG A 51 12.35 -8.15 -6.40
C ARG A 51 11.80 -6.73 -6.39
N LEU A 52 12.56 -5.73 -5.95
CA LEU A 52 12.20 -4.31 -6.09
C LEU A 52 12.21 -3.89 -7.58
N HIS A 53 13.20 -4.36 -8.34
CA HIS A 53 13.26 -4.15 -9.79
C HIS A 53 12.19 -4.93 -10.54
N PHE A 54 11.79 -6.11 -10.05
CA PHE A 54 10.63 -6.81 -10.58
C PHE A 54 9.33 -6.01 -10.39
N ASP A 55 9.11 -5.38 -9.23
CA ASP A 55 7.96 -4.50 -9.04
C ASP A 55 7.98 -3.32 -10.01
N THR A 56 9.05 -2.52 -9.99
CA THR A 56 9.17 -1.31 -10.82
C THR A 56 9.21 -1.60 -12.33
N GLY A 57 9.77 -2.74 -12.74
CA GLY A 57 9.97 -3.12 -14.14
C GLY A 57 8.87 -3.99 -14.73
N THR A 58 8.11 -4.72 -13.91
CA THR A 58 7.11 -5.70 -14.38
C THR A 58 5.73 -5.47 -13.79
N LEU A 59 5.56 -5.45 -12.46
CA LEU A 59 4.22 -5.31 -11.86
C LEU A 59 3.66 -3.89 -11.98
N TYR A 60 4.44 -2.88 -11.59
CA TYR A 60 4.00 -1.49 -11.55
C TYR A 60 3.66 -0.91 -12.93
N PRO A 61 4.37 -1.25 -14.02
CA PRO A 61 3.93 -0.87 -15.36
C PRO A 61 2.53 -1.38 -15.70
N GLU A 62 2.18 -2.61 -15.32
CA GLU A 62 0.83 -3.14 -15.54
C GLU A 62 -0.21 -2.49 -14.64
N PHE A 63 0.14 -2.19 -13.38
CA PHE A 63 -0.65 -1.31 -12.53
C PHE A 63 -0.97 0.01 -13.24
N ARG A 64 0.04 0.68 -13.82
CA ARG A 64 -0.18 1.97 -14.51
C ARG A 64 -1.07 1.81 -15.73
N ASN A 65 -0.90 0.73 -16.49
CA ASN A 65 -1.70 0.44 -17.70
C ASN A 65 -3.18 0.18 -17.40
N ILE A 66 -3.50 -0.28 -16.18
CA ILE A 66 -4.87 -0.52 -15.74
C ILE A 66 -5.43 0.69 -14.99
N VAL A 67 -4.76 1.09 -13.92
CA VAL A 67 -5.34 1.99 -12.90
C VAL A 67 -5.43 3.42 -13.41
N TYR A 68 -4.40 3.93 -14.10
CA TYR A 68 -4.41 5.33 -14.54
C TYR A 68 -5.48 5.59 -15.62
N PRO A 69 -5.66 4.74 -16.64
CA PRO A 69 -6.75 4.95 -17.59
C PRO A 69 -8.13 4.81 -16.96
N VAL A 70 -8.34 3.86 -16.02
CA VAL A 70 -9.62 3.72 -15.33
C VAL A 70 -9.94 4.97 -14.49
N ILE A 71 -8.97 5.50 -13.77
CA ILE A 71 -9.10 6.80 -13.06
C ILE A 71 -9.33 7.95 -14.06
N GLY A 72 -8.75 7.87 -15.25
CA GLY A 72 -8.97 8.78 -16.37
C GLY A 72 -10.32 8.63 -17.07
N GLY A 73 -11.16 7.67 -16.65
CA GLY A 73 -12.51 7.44 -17.18
C GLY A 73 -12.64 6.31 -18.20
N GLU A 74 -11.58 5.54 -18.49
CA GLU A 74 -11.67 4.33 -19.29
C GLU A 74 -12.51 3.28 -18.55
N LYS A 75 -13.55 2.75 -19.21
CA LYS A 75 -14.49 1.79 -18.61
C LYS A 75 -14.24 0.34 -19.02
N ILE A 76 -13.42 0.15 -20.05
CA ILE A 76 -13.18 -1.16 -20.65
C ILE A 76 -11.75 -1.54 -20.38
N ILE A 77 -11.53 -2.66 -19.71
CA ILE A 77 -10.20 -3.26 -19.64
C ILE A 77 -10.11 -4.27 -20.77
N THR A 78 -9.28 -3.96 -21.76
CA THR A 78 -9.06 -4.81 -22.93
C THR A 78 -8.46 -6.16 -22.53
N LYS A 79 -8.75 -7.20 -23.31
CA LYS A 79 -8.16 -8.53 -23.11
C LYS A 79 -6.62 -8.51 -23.04
N GLU A 80 -5.98 -7.72 -23.90
CA GLU A 80 -4.51 -7.57 -23.91
C GLU A 80 -3.97 -7.10 -22.55
N LYS A 81 -4.55 -6.04 -21.99
CA LYS A 81 -4.20 -5.54 -20.65
C LYS A 81 -4.42 -6.60 -19.56
N VAL A 82 -5.49 -7.40 -19.67
CA VAL A 82 -5.74 -8.53 -18.75
C VAL A 82 -4.66 -9.60 -18.88
N ASP A 83 -4.37 -10.04 -20.10
CA ASP A 83 -3.39 -11.09 -20.38
C ASP A 83 -1.98 -10.67 -19.89
N ARG A 84 -1.62 -9.37 -19.99
CA ARG A 84 -0.36 -8.82 -19.43
C ARG A 84 -0.29 -8.92 -17.91
N VAL A 85 -1.36 -8.54 -17.21
CA VAL A 85 -1.43 -8.68 -15.74
C VAL A 85 -1.39 -10.15 -15.33
N GLU A 86 -2.13 -11.02 -16.02
CA GLU A 86 -2.10 -12.46 -15.76
C GLU A 86 -0.70 -13.06 -15.97
N ASN A 87 0.08 -12.58 -16.94
CA ASN A 87 1.47 -13.01 -17.13
C ASN A 87 2.40 -12.51 -16.02
N ALA A 88 2.18 -11.30 -15.51
CA ALA A 88 2.90 -10.80 -14.34
C ALA A 88 2.56 -11.63 -13.09
N TYR A 89 1.28 -11.99 -12.90
CA TYR A 89 0.84 -12.89 -11.83
C TYR A 89 1.46 -14.28 -11.93
N LYS A 90 1.48 -14.91 -13.12
CA LYS A 90 2.17 -16.19 -13.35
C LYS A 90 3.64 -16.12 -12.94
N THR A 91 4.31 -15.03 -13.28
CA THR A 91 5.72 -14.84 -12.94
C THR A 91 5.91 -14.73 -11.43
N LEU A 92 5.09 -13.93 -10.75
CA LEU A 92 5.16 -13.77 -9.30
C LEU A 92 4.80 -15.06 -8.55
N ASP A 93 3.78 -15.79 -9.03
CA ASP A 93 3.42 -17.11 -8.52
C ASP A 93 4.57 -18.11 -8.68
N SER A 94 5.26 -18.10 -9.83
CA SER A 94 6.44 -18.93 -10.06
C SER A 94 7.62 -18.56 -9.16
N ILE A 95 7.83 -17.26 -8.90
CA ILE A 95 8.84 -16.78 -7.94
C ILE A 95 8.54 -17.35 -6.55
N LEU A 96 7.28 -17.26 -6.12
CA LEU A 96 6.84 -17.73 -4.81
C LEU A 96 6.82 -19.26 -4.69
N ALA A 97 6.49 -19.98 -5.76
CA ALA A 97 6.56 -21.44 -5.83
C ALA A 97 8.00 -21.95 -5.65
N ASN A 98 8.98 -21.19 -6.14
CA ASN A 98 10.41 -21.48 -5.97
C ASN A 98 11.00 -20.87 -4.70
N SER A 99 10.22 -20.08 -3.94
CA SER A 99 10.64 -19.63 -2.63
C SER A 99 10.62 -20.80 -1.66
N LYS A 100 11.65 -20.89 -0.81
CA LYS A 100 11.70 -21.87 0.28
C LYS A 100 10.82 -21.47 1.45
N THR A 101 10.22 -20.29 1.38
CA THR A 101 9.51 -19.62 2.46
C THR A 101 8.23 -19.01 1.91
N LYS A 102 7.40 -18.47 2.80
CA LYS A 102 6.19 -17.75 2.39
C LYS A 102 6.46 -16.32 1.90
N TRP A 103 7.70 -15.83 1.95
CA TRP A 103 8.11 -14.48 1.56
C TRP A 103 8.87 -14.49 0.23
N LEU A 104 9.01 -13.31 -0.40
CA LEU A 104 9.70 -13.19 -1.69
C LEU A 104 11.20 -13.45 -1.60
N VAL A 105 11.82 -13.13 -0.45
CA VAL A 105 13.26 -13.29 -0.21
C VAL A 105 13.51 -13.65 1.25
N GLY A 106 14.20 -14.77 1.48
CA GLY A 106 14.61 -15.18 2.83
C GLY A 106 13.45 -15.65 3.71
N ASP A 107 13.74 -15.86 4.99
CA ASP A 107 12.80 -16.45 5.96
C ASP A 107 11.91 -15.43 6.66
N GLU A 108 12.25 -14.15 6.52
CA GLU A 108 11.54 -13.02 7.12
C GLU A 108 11.07 -12.04 6.06
N ILE A 109 10.13 -11.19 6.43
CA ILE A 109 9.65 -10.15 5.55
C ILE A 109 10.75 -9.14 5.21
N THR A 110 10.77 -8.69 3.96
CA THR A 110 11.69 -7.64 3.50
C THR A 110 10.95 -6.49 2.82
N ILE A 111 11.66 -5.42 2.48
CA ILE A 111 11.10 -4.34 1.65
C ILE A 111 10.63 -4.85 0.27
N ALA A 112 11.11 -6.00 -0.20
CA ALA A 112 10.57 -6.63 -1.41
C ALA A 112 9.09 -6.97 -1.26
N ASP A 113 8.70 -7.60 -0.15
CA ASP A 113 7.30 -7.95 0.11
C ASP A 113 6.43 -6.69 0.26
N LEU A 114 6.92 -5.69 1.01
CA LEU A 114 6.19 -4.43 1.25
C LEU A 114 5.90 -3.68 -0.05
N CYS A 115 6.89 -3.55 -0.93
CA CYS A 115 6.73 -2.87 -2.21
C CYS A 115 5.83 -3.67 -3.15
N ASN A 116 6.10 -4.96 -3.35
CA ASN A 116 5.33 -5.79 -4.28
C ASN A 116 3.86 -5.95 -3.82
N VAL A 117 3.58 -6.07 -2.52
CA VAL A 117 2.20 -6.24 -2.04
C VAL A 117 1.37 -4.99 -2.27
N SER A 118 1.98 -3.81 -2.20
CA SER A 118 1.28 -2.54 -2.47
C SER A 118 0.73 -2.48 -3.90
N THR A 119 1.54 -2.86 -4.88
CA THR A 119 1.16 -2.95 -6.30
C THR A 119 0.17 -4.09 -6.53
N MET A 120 0.52 -5.30 -6.05
CA MET A 120 -0.27 -6.52 -6.29
C MET A 120 -1.67 -6.43 -5.69
N SER A 121 -1.79 -5.95 -4.45
CA SER A 121 -3.10 -5.81 -3.79
C SER A 121 -4.01 -4.80 -4.48
N THR A 122 -3.44 -3.80 -5.17
CA THR A 122 -4.24 -2.90 -6.01
C THR A 122 -4.66 -3.57 -7.30
N LEU A 123 -3.74 -4.24 -8.00
CA LEU A 123 -4.06 -4.99 -9.21
C LEU A 123 -5.17 -6.03 -8.96
N GLU A 124 -5.17 -6.70 -7.80
CA GLU A 124 -6.20 -7.67 -7.39
C GLU A 124 -7.62 -7.07 -7.38
N LEU A 125 -7.77 -5.76 -7.10
CA LEU A 125 -9.08 -5.08 -7.14
C LEU A 125 -9.65 -4.97 -8.56
N PHE A 126 -8.79 -4.88 -9.57
CA PHE A 126 -9.19 -4.69 -10.97
C PHE A 126 -9.12 -5.99 -11.76
N ILE A 127 -8.19 -6.88 -11.47
CA ILE A 127 -8.05 -8.17 -12.13
C ILE A 127 -7.84 -9.20 -11.02
N PRO A 128 -8.93 -9.81 -10.53
CA PRO A 128 -8.86 -10.81 -9.48
C PRO A 128 -8.08 -12.05 -9.92
N THR A 129 -7.32 -12.63 -9.02
CA THR A 129 -6.56 -13.87 -9.27
C THR A 129 -7.46 -15.10 -9.43
N SER A 130 -8.63 -15.09 -8.76
CA SER A 130 -9.69 -16.09 -8.90
C SER A 130 -9.25 -17.55 -8.75
N GLY A 131 -8.30 -17.85 -7.85
CA GLY A 131 -7.82 -19.19 -7.55
C GLY A 131 -6.77 -19.73 -8.53
N LYS A 132 -6.34 -18.94 -9.53
CA LYS A 132 -5.41 -19.38 -10.58
C LYS A 132 -3.95 -19.44 -10.12
N TYR A 133 -3.61 -18.75 -9.04
CA TYR A 133 -2.22 -18.50 -8.60
C TYR A 133 -2.06 -18.82 -7.11
N PRO A 134 -1.97 -20.11 -6.74
CA PRO A 134 -2.08 -20.53 -5.35
C PRO A 134 -0.95 -20.00 -4.45
N HIS A 135 0.28 -19.89 -4.96
CA HIS A 135 1.42 -19.41 -4.18
C HIS A 135 1.33 -17.88 -4.00
N LEU A 136 0.95 -17.17 -5.05
CA LEU A 136 0.66 -15.73 -5.01
C LEU A 136 -0.45 -15.40 -4.02
N GLU A 137 -1.58 -16.12 -4.09
CA GLU A 137 -2.71 -15.89 -3.19
C GLU A 137 -2.36 -16.21 -1.73
N ASN A 138 -1.56 -17.25 -1.51
CA ASN A 138 -1.06 -17.56 -0.17
C ASN A 138 -0.15 -16.46 0.37
N TRP A 139 0.82 -15.99 -0.43
CA TRP A 139 1.69 -14.87 -0.06
C TRP A 139 0.88 -13.60 0.22
N LEU A 140 -0.11 -13.28 -0.61
CA LEU A 140 -0.95 -12.11 -0.43
C LEU A 140 -1.77 -12.18 0.86
N ARG A 141 -2.26 -13.38 1.21
CA ARG A 141 -2.92 -13.64 2.50
C ARG A 141 -1.96 -13.48 3.67
N SER A 142 -0.74 -14.03 3.58
CA SER A 142 0.29 -13.84 4.59
C SER A 142 0.64 -12.37 4.77
N CYS A 143 0.78 -11.61 3.69
CA CYS A 143 1.02 -10.17 3.77
C CYS A 143 -0.11 -9.42 4.49
N LYS A 144 -1.37 -9.70 4.13
CA LYS A 144 -2.56 -9.08 4.77
C LYS A 144 -2.62 -9.37 6.27
N ASN A 145 -2.22 -10.56 6.69
CA ASN A 145 -2.37 -11.03 8.07
C ASN A 145 -1.18 -10.72 8.97
N GLU A 146 0.03 -10.68 8.42
CA GLU A 146 1.26 -10.69 9.21
C GLU A 146 2.07 -9.40 9.09
N ILE A 147 1.83 -8.57 8.07
CA ILE A 147 2.52 -7.28 7.97
C ILE A 147 1.97 -6.32 9.05
N PRO A 148 2.83 -5.82 9.96
CA PRO A 148 2.38 -4.87 10.97
C PRO A 148 1.77 -3.61 10.33
N GLY A 149 0.55 -3.27 10.72
CA GLY A 149 -0.15 -2.08 10.22
C GLY A 149 -0.72 -2.19 8.81
N TYR A 150 -0.80 -3.39 8.21
CA TYR A 150 -1.32 -3.56 6.85
C TYR A 150 -2.71 -2.94 6.65
N ALA A 151 -3.61 -3.12 7.62
CA ALA A 151 -4.98 -2.63 7.53
C ALA A 151 -5.02 -1.09 7.44
N GLU A 152 -4.23 -0.43 8.28
CA GLU A 152 -4.19 1.02 8.39
C GLU A 152 -3.40 1.67 7.23
N MET A 153 -2.34 1.00 6.77
CA MET A 153 -1.34 1.54 5.86
C MET A 153 -1.51 1.10 4.41
N ASN A 154 -2.23 0.02 4.14
CA ASN A 154 -2.45 -0.46 2.77
C ASN A 154 -3.94 -0.66 2.48
N GLN A 155 -4.63 -1.46 3.31
CA GLN A 155 -6.05 -1.78 3.08
C GLN A 155 -6.94 -0.53 3.06
N ARG A 156 -6.67 0.45 3.93
CA ARG A 156 -7.37 1.74 3.92
C ARG A 156 -7.23 2.51 2.60
N GLY A 157 -6.05 2.47 1.98
CA GLY A 157 -5.78 3.09 0.68
C GLY A 157 -6.56 2.38 -0.44
N LEU A 158 -6.54 1.05 -0.43
CA LEU A 158 -7.32 0.22 -1.35
C LEU A 158 -8.83 0.51 -1.28
N ILE A 159 -9.39 0.63 -0.07
CA ILE A 159 -10.81 0.98 0.15
C ILE A 159 -11.14 2.34 -0.47
N LYS A 160 -10.29 3.35 -0.25
CA LYS A 160 -10.51 4.67 -0.86
C LYS A 160 -10.46 4.61 -2.38
N LEU A 161 -9.54 3.83 -2.95
CA LEU A 161 -9.41 3.69 -4.39
C LEU A 161 -10.65 3.02 -4.99
N ILE A 162 -11.13 1.92 -4.41
CA ILE A 162 -12.33 1.24 -4.91
C ILE A 162 -13.57 2.13 -4.79
N ASP A 163 -13.71 2.90 -3.71
CA ASP A 163 -14.81 3.85 -3.55
C ASP A 163 -14.75 4.96 -4.60
N TYR A 164 -13.55 5.47 -4.89
CA TYR A 164 -13.34 6.45 -5.94
C TYR A 164 -13.66 5.91 -7.33
N VAL A 165 -13.21 4.69 -7.65
CA VAL A 165 -13.53 4.03 -8.94
C VAL A 165 -15.04 3.78 -9.06
N LYS A 166 -15.69 3.29 -8.01
CA LYS A 166 -17.16 3.13 -7.98
C LYS A 166 -17.88 4.47 -8.22
N MET A 167 -17.41 5.55 -7.63
CA MET A 167 -17.96 6.89 -7.84
C MET A 167 -17.83 7.33 -9.32
N LEU A 168 -16.66 7.11 -9.96
CA LEU A 168 -16.46 7.44 -11.37
C LEU A 168 -17.40 6.66 -12.30
N LEU A 169 -17.58 5.37 -12.02
CA LEU A 169 -18.42 4.47 -12.81
C LEU A 169 -19.92 4.80 -12.65
N THR A 170 -20.37 5.06 -11.42
CA THR A 170 -21.76 5.44 -11.13
C THR A 170 -22.12 6.81 -11.72
N TYR A 171 -21.21 7.79 -11.68
CA TYR A 171 -21.45 9.11 -12.28
C TYR A 171 -21.60 9.05 -13.80
N THR A 172 -20.98 8.07 -14.44
CA THR A 172 -20.93 7.94 -15.89
C THR A 172 -21.88 6.88 -16.47
N GLN A 173 -22.83 6.33 -15.67
CA GLN A 173 -23.71 5.20 -16.07
C GLN A 173 -22.96 3.95 -16.60
N GLY A 174 -21.68 3.76 -16.25
CA GLY A 174 -20.88 2.64 -16.74
C GLY A 174 -20.63 1.58 -15.67
N GLN A 175 -20.68 0.30 -16.04
CA GLN A 175 -19.99 -0.77 -15.29
C GLN A 175 -18.59 -0.95 -15.88
N LEU A 176 -17.60 -1.40 -15.08
CA LEU A 176 -16.32 -1.88 -15.61
C LEU A 176 -16.60 -3.13 -16.44
N LEU A 177 -16.35 -3.06 -17.74
CA LEU A 177 -16.56 -4.19 -18.64
C LEU A 177 -15.20 -4.80 -19.01
N TYR A 178 -15.03 -6.08 -18.73
CA TYR A 178 -13.87 -6.84 -19.19
C TYR A 178 -14.11 -7.29 -20.63
N GLY A 179 -13.13 -7.10 -21.51
CA GLY A 179 -13.23 -7.47 -22.92
C GLY A 179 -13.66 -8.94 -23.12
N LYS A 180 -14.83 -9.13 -23.74
CA LYS A 180 -15.51 -10.42 -24.05
C LYS A 180 -15.58 -11.44 -22.91
N GLY A 181 -16.60 -11.29 -22.04
CA GLY A 181 -17.26 -12.44 -21.40
C GLY A 181 -17.35 -12.46 -19.87
N PHE A 182 -16.83 -11.47 -19.15
CA PHE A 182 -16.93 -11.42 -17.69
C PHE A 182 -17.67 -10.16 -17.23
N ARG A 183 -18.79 -10.34 -16.51
CA ARG A 183 -19.56 -9.27 -15.85
C ARG A 183 -19.29 -9.30 -14.34
N ALA A 184 -19.09 -8.13 -13.74
CA ALA A 184 -19.20 -7.93 -12.30
C ALA A 184 -20.24 -6.81 -12.06
N ASP A 185 -21.39 -7.16 -11.50
CA ASP A 185 -22.47 -6.21 -11.24
C ASP A 185 -22.24 -5.45 -9.92
N ILE A 186 -22.20 -4.12 -9.99
CA ILE A 186 -22.24 -3.23 -8.82
C ILE A 186 -23.30 -2.14 -9.08
N VAL A 187 -24.29 -2.02 -8.19
CA VAL A 187 -25.43 -1.10 -8.30
C VAL A 187 -25.49 -0.20 -7.06
N VAL A 188 -25.36 1.13 -7.18
CA VAL A 188 -25.89 2.10 -6.17
C VAL A 188 -26.21 3.49 -6.78
N ARG A 189 -27.25 4.14 -6.21
CA ARG A 189 -27.99 5.37 -6.57
C ARG A 189 -27.27 6.72 -6.33
N LYS A 190 -27.76 7.76 -7.04
CA LYS A 190 -27.28 9.16 -7.17
C LYS A 190 -27.39 10.04 -5.91
N SER A 191 -26.41 10.95 -5.74
CA SER A 191 -26.61 12.27 -5.08
C SER A 191 -25.83 13.37 -5.82
N ARG A 192 -26.53 14.39 -6.33
CA ARG A 192 -26.06 15.44 -7.26
C ARG A 192 -25.15 16.51 -6.61
N LEU A 193 -25.04 16.54 -5.29
CA LEU A 193 -24.40 17.64 -4.54
C LEU A 193 -22.88 17.48 -4.33
N LEU A 194 -22.29 16.30 -4.59
CA LEU A 194 -20.86 16.07 -4.37
C LEU A 194 -19.95 16.57 -5.52
N LEU A 195 -20.51 16.74 -6.73
CA LEU A 195 -19.75 17.15 -7.92
C LEU A 195 -19.27 18.59 -7.86
N GLU A 196 -20.08 19.47 -7.28
CA GLU A 196 -19.70 20.88 -7.09
C GLU A 196 -18.58 21.04 -6.04
N TRP A 197 -18.45 20.08 -5.11
CA TRP A 197 -17.37 20.05 -4.13
C TRP A 197 -16.05 19.49 -4.72
N LEU A 198 -16.13 18.50 -5.61
CA LEU A 198 -14.96 17.82 -6.17
C LEU A 198 -14.24 18.62 -7.26
N VAL A 199 -14.95 19.43 -8.07
CA VAL A 199 -14.33 20.29 -9.09
C VAL A 199 -13.41 21.37 -8.45
N ARG A 200 -13.65 21.71 -7.17
CA ARG A 200 -12.81 22.68 -6.42
C ARG A 200 -11.67 22.03 -5.62
N SER A 201 -11.67 20.71 -5.45
CA SER A 201 -10.75 20.02 -4.55
C SER A 201 -9.76 19.19 -5.37
N ARG A 202 -8.51 19.65 -5.52
CA ARG A 202 -7.39 18.95 -6.21
C ARG A 202 -7.08 17.59 -5.56
N LEU A 203 -7.92 16.57 -5.80
CA LEU A 203 -7.93 15.27 -5.13
C LEU A 203 -7.21 14.15 -5.92
N THR A 204 -6.27 14.49 -6.80
CA THR A 204 -5.47 13.53 -7.56
C THR A 204 -4.22 13.01 -6.84
N LEU A 205 -4.02 13.34 -5.56
CA LEU A 205 -2.75 13.10 -4.87
C LEU A 205 -2.95 12.42 -3.52
N ARG A 206 -3.18 11.09 -3.49
CA ARG A 206 -3.02 10.27 -2.26
C ARG A 206 -3.18 8.75 -2.40
N PHE A 207 -3.22 8.18 -3.62
CA PHE A 207 -3.65 6.79 -3.75
C PHE A 207 -2.56 5.72 -3.63
N ASN A 208 -1.26 6.06 -3.71
CA ASN A 208 -0.25 5.01 -3.92
C ASN A 208 0.82 4.80 -2.85
N ASN A 209 0.82 5.49 -1.70
CA ASN A 209 1.85 5.20 -0.68
C ASN A 209 1.41 5.60 0.74
N GLN A 210 0.46 4.85 1.31
CA GLN A 210 0.20 4.92 2.75
C GLN A 210 1.25 4.16 3.59
N TRP A 211 2.18 3.40 2.99
CA TRP A 211 3.39 2.90 3.65
C TRP A 211 4.27 4.00 4.26
N LEU A 212 4.25 5.21 3.69
CA LEU A 212 4.93 6.38 4.26
C LEU A 212 4.33 6.85 5.56
N LEU A 213 3.07 6.51 5.86
CA LEU A 213 2.49 6.86 7.14
C LEU A 213 3.12 6.05 8.28
N TYR A 214 3.64 4.83 8.06
CA TYR A 214 4.40 4.08 9.06
C TYR A 214 5.78 4.70 9.35
N LEU A 215 6.39 5.30 8.33
CA LEU A 215 7.69 5.97 8.43
C LEU A 215 7.55 7.41 8.95
N LEU A 216 6.42 8.05 8.67
CA LEU A 216 5.99 9.29 9.32
C LEU A 216 5.55 9.03 10.77
N ASP A 217 5.00 7.86 11.11
CA ASP A 217 4.63 7.54 12.49
C ASP A 217 5.85 7.35 13.39
N LEU A 218 7.01 6.96 12.85
CA LEU A 218 8.28 7.00 13.60
C LEU A 218 8.77 8.44 13.84
N LYS A 219 8.47 9.39 12.95
CA LYS A 219 8.68 10.83 13.21
C LYS A 219 7.70 11.34 14.27
N THR A 220 6.44 10.89 14.27
CA THR A 220 5.47 11.23 15.33
C THR A 220 5.84 10.60 16.67
N LEU A 221 6.36 9.36 16.67
CA LEU A 221 6.85 8.67 17.88
C LEU A 221 8.10 9.36 18.44
N LYS A 222 9.01 9.79 17.57
CA LYS A 222 10.22 10.53 17.95
C LYS A 222 9.87 11.93 18.49
N GLN A 223 8.96 12.65 17.85
CA GLN A 223 8.46 13.94 18.34
C GLN A 223 7.78 13.79 19.71
N ASN A 224 6.94 12.76 19.90
CA ASN A 224 6.28 12.49 21.18
C ASN A 224 7.25 12.00 22.28
N LEU A 225 8.39 11.39 21.93
CA LEU A 225 9.43 10.97 22.87
C LEU A 225 10.39 12.13 23.23
N GLU A 226 10.69 13.01 22.27
CA GLU A 226 11.52 14.21 22.48
C GLU A 226 10.76 15.30 23.25
N ASP A 227 9.44 15.42 23.04
CA ASP A 227 8.56 16.32 23.80
C ASP A 227 8.30 15.81 25.24
N HIS A 228 8.53 14.53 25.52
CA HIS A 228 8.46 13.94 26.87
C HIS A 228 9.81 13.91 27.61
N ALA A 229 10.93 14.08 26.92
CA ALA A 229 12.26 14.14 27.53
C ALA A 229 12.61 15.54 28.09
N ASN A 230 11.87 16.58 27.70
CA ASN A 230 12.17 17.97 28.04
C ASN A 230 11.25 18.62 29.09
N SER A 231 10.39 17.87 29.76
CA SER A 231 9.56 18.42 30.84
C SER A 231 9.48 17.46 32.03
N ASP A 232 10.56 17.41 32.79
CA ASP A 232 10.49 16.95 34.18
C ASP A 232 9.61 17.93 34.95
N VAL A 233 8.41 17.46 35.34
CA VAL A 233 7.69 17.71 36.60
C VAL A 233 6.26 17.18 36.39
N THR A 234 5.85 16.20 37.22
CA THR A 234 4.51 15.57 37.36
C THR A 234 4.23 14.20 36.71
N ALA A 235 5.15 13.24 36.87
CA ALA A 235 4.89 11.82 36.59
C ALA A 235 3.76 11.17 37.44
N SER A 236 3.28 11.80 38.52
CA SER A 236 2.18 11.23 39.35
C SER A 236 0.76 11.61 38.88
N ALA A 237 0.61 12.70 38.11
CA ALA A 237 -0.71 13.17 37.67
C ALA A 237 -1.20 12.49 36.37
N LEU A 238 -0.28 12.11 35.49
CA LEU A 238 -0.56 11.41 34.23
C LEU A 238 -0.91 9.92 34.42
N CYS A 239 -0.31 9.26 35.41
CA CYS A 239 -0.63 7.87 35.77
C CYS A 239 -2.12 7.71 36.20
N ASN A 240 -2.68 8.70 36.90
CA ASN A 240 -4.08 8.67 37.33
C ASN A 240 -5.08 8.94 36.18
N ARG A 241 -4.72 9.77 35.18
CA ARG A 241 -5.59 10.02 34.01
C ARG A 241 -5.54 8.90 32.97
N CYS A 242 -4.38 8.28 32.77
CA CYS A 242 -4.27 7.07 31.94
C CYS A 242 -5.07 5.92 32.55
N ASN A 243 -4.98 5.68 33.86
CA ASN A 243 -5.75 4.63 34.53
C ASN A 243 -7.27 4.89 34.53
N GLN A 244 -7.72 6.15 34.60
CA GLN A 244 -9.15 6.49 34.42
C GLN A 244 -9.64 6.26 32.99
N SER A 245 -8.81 6.55 31.98
CA SER A 245 -9.18 6.37 30.56
C SER A 245 -9.20 4.89 30.17
N ILE A 246 -8.26 4.09 30.71
CA ILE A 246 -8.24 2.63 30.56
C ILE A 246 -9.43 1.99 31.28
N ARG A 247 -9.82 2.46 32.47
CA ARG A 247 -11.05 2.00 33.17
C ARG A 247 -12.34 2.33 32.40
N LYS A 248 -12.42 3.49 31.74
CA LYS A 248 -13.56 3.86 30.88
C LYS A 248 -13.68 2.95 29.65
N LEU A 249 -12.56 2.64 29.00
CA LEU A 249 -12.50 1.71 27.86
C LEU A 249 -12.81 0.25 28.23
N ARG A 250 -12.48 -0.17 29.47
CA ARG A 250 -12.76 -1.52 29.96
C ARG A 250 -14.22 -1.74 30.36
N ASN A 251 -14.95 -0.68 30.71
CA ASN A 251 -16.37 -0.75 31.08
C ASN A 251 -17.33 -0.56 29.90
N SER A 252 -16.85 -0.05 28.75
CA SER A 252 -17.64 0.03 27.51
C SER A 252 -17.68 -1.28 26.71
N TYR A 253 -16.94 -2.30 27.16
CA TYR A 253 -16.93 -3.65 26.58
C TYR A 253 -17.04 -4.71 27.70
N ARG A 254 -18.25 -4.91 28.19
CA ARG A 254 -18.75 -6.18 28.76
C ARG A 254 -20.18 -6.38 28.21
N PRO A 255 -20.59 -7.65 28.00
CA PRO A 255 -21.49 -8.06 26.92
C PRO A 255 -22.83 -7.35 26.90
#